data_AF-A0A382ABW0-F1
#
_entry.id   AF-A0A382ABW0-F1
#
_cell.length_a   1.000
_cell.length_b   1.000
_cell.length_c   1.000
_cell.angle_alpha   90.00
_cell.angle_beta   90.00
_cell.angle_gamma   90.00
#
_symmetry.space_group_name_H-M   'P 1'
#
loop_
_entity.id
_entity.type
_entity.pdbx_description
1 polymer ?
#
loop_
_entity_poly.entity_id
_entity_poly.type
_entity_poly.pdbx_seq_one_letter_code
_entity_poly.pdbx_strand_id
1 'polypeptide(L)'
;MKSSSEIDTVAKRATKASGFSWGIAEEVGKNIKSLELFGIGGVENLNAYLKALKNHKPEGPQEILKNNKLQGKSFCPFYTGTALI
;
A
#
# COMPACT_ATOMS: atom_id res chain seq x y z
N MET A 1 -6.41 -4.33 22.48
CA MET A 1 -5.63 -4.93 21.39
C MET A 1 -6.58 -5.30 20.27
N LYS A 2 -6.24 -4.97 19.01
CA LYS A 2 -6.90 -5.57 17.84
C LYS A 2 -6.20 -6.89 17.54
N SER A 3 -6.93 -7.93 17.19
CA SER A 3 -6.31 -9.21 16.81
C SER A 3 -5.58 -9.09 15.47
N SER A 4 -4.61 -9.96 15.26
CA SER A 4 -3.82 -10.02 14.03
C SER A 4 -4.71 -10.24 12.79
N SER A 5 -5.77 -11.04 12.92
CA SER A 5 -6.75 -11.32 11.87
C SER A 5 -7.67 -10.13 11.57
N GLU A 6 -8.07 -9.36 12.59
CA GLU A 6 -8.82 -8.12 12.40
C GLU A 6 -7.98 -7.07 11.65
N ILE A 7 -6.72 -6.89 12.03
CA ILE A 7 -5.80 -5.95 11.37
C ILE A 7 -5.66 -6.30 9.88
N ASP A 8 -5.37 -7.56 9.58
CA ASP A 8 -5.23 -8.05 8.20
C ASP A 8 -6.51 -7.83 7.39
N THR A 9 -7.66 -8.28 7.91
CA THR A 9 -8.95 -8.16 7.23
C THR A 9 -9.33 -6.72 6.95
N VAL A 10 -9.16 -5.83 7.92
CA VAL A 10 -9.50 -4.40 7.77
C VAL A 10 -8.55 -3.72 6.80
N ALA A 11 -7.23 -3.97 6.88
CA ALA A 11 -6.24 -3.40 5.97
C ALA A 11 -6.50 -3.83 4.52
N LYS A 12 -6.80 -5.11 4.28
CA LYS A 12 -7.16 -5.65 2.96
C LYS A 12 -8.40 -4.96 2.40
N ARG A 13 -9.48 -4.92 3.18
CA ARG A 13 -10.76 -4.32 2.75
C ARG A 13 -10.64 -2.83 2.48
N ALA A 14 -9.92 -2.08 3.33
CA ALA A 14 -9.66 -0.66 3.13
C ALA A 14 -8.87 -0.41 1.84
N THR A 15 -7.80 -1.17 1.63
CA THR A 15 -6.98 -1.08 0.41
C THR A 15 -7.80 -1.42 -0.83
N LYS A 16 -8.62 -2.47 -0.77
CA LYS A 16 -9.52 -2.83 -1.87
C LYS A 16 -10.55 -1.74 -2.16
N ALA A 17 -11.14 -1.15 -1.13
CA ALA A 17 -12.11 -0.06 -1.27
C ALA A 17 -11.48 1.23 -1.87
N SER A 18 -10.19 1.44 -1.65
CA SER A 18 -9.44 2.53 -2.28
C SER A 18 -9.07 2.30 -3.75
N GLY A 19 -9.55 1.21 -4.36
CA GLY A 19 -9.44 0.97 -5.80
C GLY A 19 -8.29 0.05 -6.24
N PHE A 20 -7.53 -0.53 -5.31
CA PHE A 20 -6.48 -1.50 -5.63
C PHE A 20 -7.05 -2.88 -6.03
N SER A 21 -6.23 -3.71 -6.67
CA SER A 21 -6.59 -5.10 -6.97
C SER A 21 -6.64 -5.96 -5.70
N TRP A 22 -7.27 -7.13 -5.76
CA TRP A 22 -7.30 -8.06 -4.63
C TRP A 22 -5.90 -8.57 -4.24
N GLY A 23 -5.04 -8.84 -5.23
CA GLY A 23 -3.66 -9.28 -4.96
C GLY A 23 -2.85 -8.23 -4.20
N ILE A 24 -2.95 -6.95 -4.61
CA ILE A 24 -2.27 -5.87 -3.89
C ILE A 24 -2.85 -5.68 -2.49
N ALA A 25 -4.17 -5.75 -2.35
CA ALA A 25 -4.83 -5.66 -1.05
C ALA A 25 -4.36 -6.76 -0.10
N GLU A 26 -4.22 -8.00 -0.58
CA GLU A 26 -3.69 -9.15 0.17
C GLU A 26 -2.30 -8.88 0.75
N GLU A 27 -1.38 -8.40 -0.09
CA GLU A 27 0.00 -8.11 0.33
C GLU A 27 0.06 -6.95 1.31
N VAL A 28 -0.77 -5.91 1.12
CA VAL A 28 -0.88 -4.80 2.07
C VAL A 28 -1.39 -5.30 3.43
N GLY A 29 -2.41 -6.17 3.46
CA GLY A 29 -2.91 -6.77 4.70
C GLY A 29 -1.84 -7.47 5.53
N LYS A 30 -1.10 -8.37 4.87
CA LYS A 30 0.02 -9.10 5.47
C LYS A 30 1.10 -8.13 5.99
N ASN A 31 1.42 -7.10 5.21
CA ASN A 31 2.44 -6.12 5.57
C ASN A 31 2.02 -5.29 6.80
N ILE A 32 0.80 -4.74 6.81
CA ILE A 32 0.31 -3.94 7.95
C ILE A 32 0.24 -4.77 9.23
N LYS A 33 -0.22 -6.01 9.13
CA LYS A 33 -0.19 -6.96 10.25
C LYS A 33 1.24 -7.14 10.80
N SER A 34 2.23 -7.31 9.93
CA SER A 34 3.63 -7.44 10.35
C SER A 34 4.18 -6.17 10.98
N LEU A 35 3.86 -4.99 10.45
CA LEU A 35 4.29 -3.71 11.04
C LEU A 35 3.76 -3.55 12.46
N GLU A 36 2.48 -3.83 12.70
CA GLU A 36 1.87 -3.77 14.02
C GLU A 36 2.50 -4.78 14.99
N LEU A 37 2.85 -5.99 14.52
CA LEU A 37 3.57 -6.98 15.31
C LEU A 37 4.97 -6.50 15.73
N PHE A 38 5.63 -5.69 14.90
CA PHE A 38 6.93 -5.08 15.21
C PHE A 38 6.81 -3.79 16.04
N GLY A 39 5.60 -3.39 16.46
CA GLY A 39 5.40 -2.15 17.21
C GLY A 39 5.51 -0.88 16.35
N ILE A 40 5.41 -1.01 15.02
CA ILE A 40 5.38 0.10 14.08
C ILE A 40 3.91 0.37 13.72
N GLY A 41 3.45 1.62 13.77
CA GLY A 41 2.05 2.01 13.53
C GLY A 41 1.56 1.82 12.10
N GLY A 42 1.44 0.57 11.64
CA GLY A 42 1.05 0.20 10.29
C GLY A 42 -0.37 0.64 9.93
N VAL A 43 -1.33 0.47 10.85
CA VAL A 43 -2.74 0.84 10.63
C VAL A 43 -2.88 2.35 10.48
N GLU A 44 -2.18 3.12 11.31
CA GLU A 44 -2.19 4.59 11.26
C GLU A 44 -1.59 5.09 9.94
N ASN A 45 -0.44 4.53 9.55
CA ASN A 45 0.23 4.86 8.31
C ASN A 45 -0.61 4.49 7.08
N LEU A 46 -1.24 3.32 7.06
CA LEU A 46 -2.15 2.91 5.98
C LEU A 46 -3.30 3.90 5.83
N ASN A 47 -3.95 4.27 6.93
CA ASN A 47 -5.08 5.21 6.90
C ASN A 47 -4.66 6.59 6.37
N ALA A 48 -3.52 7.11 6.84
CA ALA A 48 -2.98 8.39 6.38
C ALA A 48 -2.69 8.35 4.87
N TYR A 49 -2.03 7.28 4.40
CA TYR A 49 -1.70 7.11 2.99
C TYR A 49 -2.95 6.99 2.10
N LEU A 50 -3.93 6.14 2.47
CA LEU A 50 -5.16 5.97 1.69
C LEU A 50 -5.99 7.26 1.61
N LYS A 51 -5.96 8.09 2.66
CA LYS A 51 -6.58 9.43 2.63
C LYS A 51 -5.86 10.38 1.69
N ALA A 52 -4.52 10.41 1.73
CA ALA A 52 -3.71 11.21 0.83
C ALA A 52 -3.92 10.80 -0.64
N LEU A 53 -4.20 9.51 -0.89
CA LEU A 53 -4.40 8.97 -2.24
C LEU A 53 -5.75 9.35 -2.89
N LYS A 54 -6.76 9.81 -2.15
CA LYS A 54 -8.14 9.97 -2.68
C LYS A 54 -8.26 10.75 -3.99
N ASN A 55 -7.37 11.71 -4.25
CA ASN A 55 -7.39 12.56 -5.44
C ASN A 55 -6.27 12.24 -6.45
N HIS A 56 -5.52 11.16 -6.22
CA HIS A 56 -4.34 10.80 -7.01
C HIS A 56 -4.46 9.37 -7.54
N LYS A 57 -4.19 9.19 -8.83
CA LYS A 57 -4.07 7.85 -9.40
C LYS A 57 -2.70 7.27 -9.01
N PRO A 58 -2.64 6.14 -8.29
CA PRO A 58 -1.37 5.52 -7.96
C PRO A 58 -0.70 4.99 -9.23
N GLU A 59 0.58 5.33 -9.39
CA GLU A 59 1.41 4.87 -10.50
C GLU A 59 2.47 3.90 -9.96
N GLY A 60 2.66 2.77 -10.62
CA GLY A 60 3.67 1.78 -10.25
C GLY A 60 4.98 1.97 -11.02
N PRO A 61 6.00 1.15 -10.73
CA PRO A 61 7.22 1.09 -11.53
C PRO A 61 6.90 0.89 -13.01
N GLN A 62 7.70 1.51 -13.87
CA GLN A 62 7.59 1.42 -15.33
C GLN A 62 8.89 0.87 -15.93
N GLU A 63 8.86 0.57 -17.23
CA GLU A 63 10.04 0.17 -17.97
C GLU A 63 11.15 1.21 -17.87
N ILE A 64 12.40 0.75 -17.74
CA ILE A 64 13.57 1.61 -17.67
C ILE A 64 13.91 2.07 -19.10
N LEU A 65 13.62 3.33 -19.40
CA LEU A 65 13.95 3.96 -20.67
C LEU A 65 15.31 4.68 -20.61
N LYS A 66 15.82 5.13 -21.75
CA LYS A 66 17.05 5.95 -21.81
C LYS A 66 16.95 7.26 -21.02
N ASN A 67 15.74 7.80 -20.88
CA ASN A 67 15.49 9.02 -20.11
C ASN A 67 14.24 8.81 -19.25
N ASN A 68 14.44 8.53 -17.96
CA ASN A 68 13.37 8.37 -16.99
C ASN A 68 13.19 9.68 -16.23
N LYS A 69 12.04 10.34 -16.41
CA LYS A 69 11.68 11.54 -15.64
C LYS A 69 10.39 11.28 -14.89
N LEU A 70 10.44 11.40 -13.58
CA LEU A 70 9.24 11.48 -12.74
C LEU A 70 8.61 12.85 -12.98
N GLN A 71 7.41 12.88 -13.55
CA GLN A 71 6.67 14.13 -13.83
C GLN A 71 6.07 14.73 -12.55
N GLY A 72 6.91 15.01 -11.54
CA GLY A 72 6.50 15.58 -10.26
C GLY A 72 5.69 14.66 -9.35
N LYS A 73 5.63 13.36 -9.64
CA LYS A 73 4.91 12.35 -8.86
C LYS A 73 5.87 11.33 -8.25
N SER A 74 5.49 10.75 -7.12
CA SER A 74 6.15 9.58 -6.54
C SER A 74 5.46 8.29 -6.97
N PHE A 75 6.21 7.20 -7.09
CA PHE A 75 5.60 5.88 -7.28
C PHE A 75 4.84 5.43 -6.03
N CYS A 76 3.76 4.70 -6.26
CA CYS A 76 2.96 4.09 -5.21
C CYS A 76 3.79 3.00 -4.49
N PRO A 77 4.04 3.14 -3.18
CA PRO A 77 4.81 2.16 -2.41
C PRO A 77 4.24 0.75 -2.48
N PHE A 78 2.93 0.58 -2.62
CA PHE A 78 2.33 -0.76 -2.73
C PHE A 78 2.78 -1.45 -4.02
N TYR A 79 2.68 -0.79 -5.17
CA TYR A 79 3.10 -1.36 -6.45
C TYR A 79 4.60 -1.57 -6.51
N THR A 80 5.38 -0.63 -5.98
CA THR A 80 6.84 -0.74 -5.93
C THR A 80 7.27 -1.89 -5.03
N GLY A 81 6.68 -2.03 -3.84
CA GLY A 81 6.96 -3.13 -2.92
C GLY A 81 6.62 -4.48 -3.53
N THR A 82 5.44 -4.62 -4.15
CA THR A 82 5.04 -5.89 -4.77
C THR A 82 5.84 -6.26 -6.02
N ALA A 83 6.48 -5.30 -6.69
CA ALA A 83 7.32 -5.58 -7.85
C ALA A 83 8.71 -6.12 -7.48
N LEU A 84 9.08 -6.07 -6.19
CA LEU A 84 10.38 -6.51 -5.67
C LEU A 84 10.31 -7.87 -4.94
N ILE A 85 9.12 -8.46 -4.83
CA ILE A 85 8.84 -9.76 -4.20
C ILE A 85 8.68 -10.80 -5.31
#